data_AF-U3TWM5-F1
#
_entry.id   AF-U3TWM5-F1
#
_cell.length_a   1.000
_cell.length_b   1.000
_cell.length_c   1.000
_cell.angle_alpha   90.00
_cell.angle_beta   90.00
_cell.angle_gamma   90.00
#
_symmetry.space_group_name_H-M   'P 1'
#
loop_
_entity.id
_entity.type
_entity.pdbx_description
1 polymer ?
#
loop_
_entity_poly.entity_id
_entity_poly.type
_entity_poly.pdbx_seq_one_letter_code
_entity_poly.pdbx_strand_id
1 'polypeptide(L)'
;MALGGPQSELMFSRKSGKSVNDGVAGLFTPDGYWQHVDKQIAPVTQALFQDDFWVLGGVASPENSQQTDLAVRQLYVQDYIRQWEQFLSDIQLNSSADLSQRINTARLLSGNHSPLRQLVVNLSKLLTLNRAQPDEQSAQAQPAAGNSATRTLEALFSSSKASAAPG
;
A
#
# COMPACT_ATOMS: atom_id res chain seq x y z
N MET A 1 1.84 -4.68 12.54
CA MET A 1 0.76 -4.87 11.55
C MET A 1 0.94 -6.26 10.98
N ALA A 2 -0.08 -7.14 11.01
CA ALA A 2 0.06 -8.53 10.54
C ALA A 2 -0.14 -8.61 9.02
N LEU A 3 0.88 -9.05 8.27
CA LEU A 3 0.89 -8.97 6.80
C LEU A 3 0.12 -10.10 6.09
N GLY A 4 0.04 -11.29 6.68
CA GLY A 4 -0.53 -12.47 6.02
C GLY A 4 -1.86 -12.96 6.61
N GLY A 5 -2.49 -12.18 7.48
CA GLY A 5 -3.75 -12.54 8.14
C GLY A 5 -3.57 -13.59 9.24
N PRO A 6 -4.66 -14.02 9.90
CA PRO A 6 -4.60 -14.90 11.08
C PRO A 6 -4.03 -16.31 10.80
N GLN A 7 -3.88 -16.70 9.53
CA GLN A 7 -3.36 -18.00 9.11
C GLN A 7 -1.88 -17.94 8.67
N SER A 8 -1.25 -16.75 8.62
CA SER A 8 0.14 -16.66 8.14
C SER A 8 1.17 -17.24 9.08
N GLU A 9 0.93 -17.23 10.39
CA GLU A 9 1.84 -17.85 11.36
C GLU A 9 1.97 -19.36 11.18
N LEU A 10 0.92 -20.01 10.67
CA LEU A 10 0.97 -21.46 10.43
C LEU A 10 1.87 -21.81 9.23
N MET A 11 1.93 -20.93 8.23
CA MET A 11 2.55 -21.23 6.93
C MET A 11 3.92 -20.59 6.76
N PHE A 12 4.20 -19.50 7.48
CA PHE A 12 5.42 -18.72 7.35
C PHE A 12 6.13 -18.57 8.70
N SER A 13 7.46 -18.62 8.66
CA SER A 13 8.34 -18.27 9.77
C SER A 13 9.40 -17.28 9.31
N ARG A 14 10.16 -16.74 10.26
CA ARG A 14 11.32 -15.91 9.98
C ARG A 14 12.60 -16.73 10.21
N LYS A 15 13.57 -16.63 9.30
CA LYS A 15 14.91 -17.26 9.45
C LYS A 15 15.60 -16.80 10.73
N SER A 16 15.36 -15.55 11.13
CA SER A 16 15.85 -14.95 12.36
C SER A 16 15.19 -15.47 13.64
N GLY A 17 14.11 -16.26 13.54
CA GLY A 17 13.33 -16.75 14.69
C GLY A 17 12.40 -15.70 15.31
N LYS A 18 12.36 -14.47 14.79
CA LYS A 18 11.39 -13.45 15.20
C LYS A 18 9.97 -13.86 14.83
N SER A 19 8.97 -13.34 15.55
CA SER A 19 7.57 -13.57 15.18
C SER A 19 7.29 -13.04 13.77
N VAL A 20 6.52 -13.78 12.98
CA VAL A 20 6.05 -13.29 11.67
C VAL A 20 5.00 -12.18 11.82
N ASN A 21 4.40 -12.04 13.01
CA ASN A 21 3.56 -10.92 13.38
C ASN A 21 4.35 -9.64 13.70
N ASP A 22 5.65 -9.75 13.99
CA ASP A 22 6.57 -8.60 14.06
C ASP A 22 6.93 -8.17 12.63
N GLY A 23 6.04 -7.39 12.04
CA GLY A 23 6.23 -6.78 10.73
C GLY A 23 7.28 -5.67 10.70
N VAL A 24 7.35 -4.98 9.57
CA VAL A 24 8.15 -3.76 9.41
C VAL A 24 7.61 -2.65 10.33
N ALA A 25 8.50 -1.79 10.85
CA ALA A 25 8.11 -0.65 11.69
C ALA A 25 7.10 0.23 10.96
N GLY A 26 6.07 0.70 11.67
CA GLY A 26 4.94 1.44 11.10
C GLY A 26 5.35 2.69 10.32
N LEU A 27 6.50 3.28 10.65
CA LEU A 27 7.09 4.39 9.91
C LEU A 27 7.27 4.04 8.42
N PHE A 28 7.79 2.85 8.11
CA PHE A 28 8.01 2.35 6.75
C PHE A 28 6.77 1.66 6.17
N THR A 29 5.61 2.28 6.36
CA THR A 29 4.36 1.94 5.66
C THR A 29 3.87 3.15 4.89
N PRO A 30 2.98 3.00 3.88
CA PRO A 30 2.42 4.15 3.18
C PRO A 30 1.74 5.15 4.14
N ASP A 31 0.97 4.66 5.10
CA ASP A 31 0.37 5.49 6.15
C ASP A 31 1.43 6.17 7.02
N GLY A 32 2.46 5.43 7.46
CA GLY A 32 3.56 6.00 8.25
C GLY A 32 4.28 7.13 7.52
N TYR A 33 4.53 6.95 6.22
CA TYR A 33 5.14 7.97 5.40
C TYR A 33 4.25 9.22 5.28
N TRP A 34 3.00 9.06 4.82
CA TRP A 34 2.13 10.22 4.52
C TRP A 34 1.58 10.90 5.76
N GLN A 35 1.33 10.15 6.83
CA GLN A 35 0.73 10.72 8.05
C GLN A 35 1.77 11.34 8.97
N HIS A 36 3.03 10.89 8.92
CA HIS A 36 4.09 11.34 9.82
C HIS A 36 5.31 11.90 9.07
N VAL A 37 6.02 11.08 8.30
CA VAL A 37 7.33 11.45 7.73
C VAL A 37 7.22 12.67 6.80
N ASP A 38 6.35 12.61 5.80
CA ASP A 38 6.17 13.67 4.79
C ASP A 38 5.87 15.04 5.43
N LYS A 39 5.12 15.05 6.53
CA LYS A 39 4.73 16.26 7.26
C LYS A 39 5.83 16.80 8.16
N GLN A 40 6.78 15.96 8.58
CA GLN A 40 7.84 16.32 9.52
C GLN A 40 9.14 16.74 8.83
N ILE A 41 9.33 16.41 7.55
CA ILE A 41 10.56 16.75 6.82
C ILE A 41 10.81 18.27 6.82
N ALA A 42 9.88 19.06 6.26
CA ALA A 42 10.02 20.51 6.16
C ALA A 42 10.19 21.24 7.52
N PRO A 43 9.40 20.96 8.58
CA PRO A 43 9.61 21.63 9.86
C PRO A 43 10.93 21.25 10.53
N VAL A 44 11.40 20.01 10.38
CA VAL A 44 12.67 19.57 10.97
C VAL A 44 13.86 20.16 10.23
N THR A 45 13.87 20.12 8.90
CA THR A 45 14.96 20.72 8.10
C THR A 45 15.05 22.23 8.33
N GLN A 46 13.90 22.92 8.44
CA GLN A 46 13.86 24.34 8.77
C GLN A 46 14.39 24.64 10.17
N ALA A 47 14.02 23.84 11.18
CA ALA A 47 14.52 24.04 12.55
C ALA A 47 16.04 23.86 12.62
N LEU A 48 16.56 22.80 11.99
CA LEU A 48 18.01 22.55 11.92
C LEU A 48 18.75 23.68 11.21
N PHE A 49 18.20 24.19 10.10
CA PHE A 49 18.78 25.34 9.42
C PHE A 49 18.86 26.57 10.33
N GLN A 50 17.82 26.85 11.13
CA GLN A 50 17.81 28.01 12.02
C GLN A 50 18.81 27.87 13.18
N ASP A 51 18.98 26.66 13.71
CA ASP A 51 19.99 26.36 14.72
C ASP A 51 21.42 26.54 14.16
N ASP A 52 21.66 26.04 12.95
CA ASP A 52 22.94 26.18 12.26
C ASP A 52 23.21 27.62 11.79
N PHE A 53 22.17 28.38 11.46
CA PHE A 53 22.29 29.77 11.01
C PHE A 53 22.98 30.65 12.06
N TRP A 54 22.73 30.38 13.34
CA TRP A 54 23.41 31.05 14.45
C TRP A 54 24.90 30.68 14.50
N VAL A 55 25.25 29.41 14.30
CA VAL A 55 26.65 28.92 14.30
C VAL A 55 27.42 29.44 13.09
N LEU A 56 26.75 29.58 11.94
CA LEU A 56 27.34 30.04 10.68
C LEU A 56 27.47 31.57 10.58
N GLY A 57 27.18 32.32 11.65
CA GLY A 57 27.41 33.77 11.70
C GLY A 57 26.56 34.57 10.69
N GLY A 58 25.40 34.04 10.28
CA GLY A 58 24.47 34.71 9.37
C GLY A 58 24.91 34.82 7.90
N VAL A 59 26.02 34.19 7.50
CA VAL A 59 26.49 34.15 6.10
C VAL A 59 26.01 32.92 5.32
N ALA A 60 25.28 32.02 5.96
CA ALA A 60 24.62 30.92 5.28
C ALA A 60 23.43 31.46 4.48
N SER A 61 23.57 31.56 3.16
CA SER A 61 22.40 31.58 2.29
C SER A 61 21.56 30.36 2.61
N PRO A 62 20.22 30.47 2.66
CA PRO A 62 19.39 29.28 2.73
C PRO A 62 19.79 28.41 1.53
N GLU A 63 20.47 27.30 1.79
CA GLU A 63 20.43 26.19 0.85
C GLU A 63 18.95 26.02 0.48
N ASN A 64 18.69 25.78 -0.80
CA ASN A 64 17.32 25.71 -1.28
C ASN A 64 16.61 24.64 -0.44
N SER A 65 15.78 25.03 0.54
CA SER A 65 15.27 24.13 1.58
C SER A 65 14.50 22.96 0.97
N GLN A 66 13.92 23.21 -0.20
CA GLN A 66 13.32 22.21 -1.09
C GLN A 66 14.30 21.11 -1.52
N GLN A 67 15.56 21.44 -1.81
CA GLN A 67 16.60 20.48 -2.18
C GLN A 67 17.02 19.62 -0.98
N THR A 68 17.14 20.21 0.21
CA THR A 68 17.39 19.46 1.46
C THR A 68 16.23 18.52 1.78
N ASP A 69 14.98 19.01 1.66
CA ASP A 69 13.79 18.20 1.84
C ASP A 69 13.73 17.02 0.86
N LEU A 70 14.06 17.26 -0.41
CA LEU A 70 14.16 16.21 -1.43
C LEU A 70 15.24 15.18 -1.10
N ALA A 71 16.41 15.62 -0.61
CA ALA A 71 17.47 14.71 -0.20
C ALA A 71 17.03 13.83 0.99
N VAL A 72 16.34 14.41 1.99
CA VAL A 72 15.79 13.65 3.12
C VAL A 72 14.75 12.63 2.64
N ARG A 73 13.85 13.03 1.72
CA ARG A 73 12.88 12.10 1.10
C ARG A 73 13.57 10.95 0.38
N GLN A 74 14.66 11.23 -0.34
CA GLN A 74 15.41 10.20 -1.06
C GLN A 74 16.12 9.22 -0.11
N LEU A 75 16.70 9.72 0.99
CA LEU A 75 17.27 8.87 2.04
C LEU A 75 16.20 7.98 2.68
N TYR A 76 15.05 8.57 3.01
CA TYR A 76 13.93 7.83 3.56
C TYR A 76 13.47 6.69 2.62
N VAL A 77 13.34 6.95 1.31
CA VAL A 77 12.95 5.91 0.34
C VAL A 77 14.00 4.79 0.25
N GLN A 78 15.29 5.11 0.36
CA GLN A 78 16.33 4.08 0.40
C GLN A 78 16.20 3.20 1.65
N ASP A 79 15.95 3.80 2.82
CA ASP A 79 15.75 3.06 4.07
C ASP A 79 14.47 2.23 4.03
N TYR A 80 13.42 2.77 3.42
CA TYR A 80 12.19 2.04 3.13
C TYR A 80 12.48 0.73 2.39
N ILE A 81 13.18 0.82 1.25
CA ILE A 81 13.54 -0.35 0.45
C ILE A 81 14.37 -1.33 1.27
N ARG A 82 15.42 -0.87 1.95
CA ARG A 82 16.30 -1.74 2.77
C ARG A 82 15.51 -2.50 3.84
N GLN A 83 14.62 -1.81 4.55
CA GLN A 83 13.85 -2.41 5.62
C GLN A 83 12.88 -3.49 5.10
N TRP A 84 12.30 -3.26 3.93
CA TRP A 84 11.44 -4.23 3.25
C TRP A 84 12.23 -5.41 2.68
N GLU A 85 13.38 -5.19 2.05
CA GLU A 85 14.25 -6.28 1.58
C GLU A 85 14.72 -7.19 2.72
N GLN A 86 15.13 -6.60 3.84
CA GLN A 86 15.51 -7.35 5.03
C GLN A 86 14.35 -8.19 5.57
N PHE A 87 13.14 -7.62 5.63
CA PHE A 87 11.97 -8.34 6.10
C PHE A 87 11.58 -9.48 5.15
N LEU A 88 11.54 -9.22 3.84
CA LEU A 88 11.16 -10.21 2.83
C LEU A 88 12.18 -11.34 2.70
N SER A 89 13.47 -11.03 2.80
CA SER A 89 14.53 -12.05 2.77
C SER A 89 14.54 -12.94 4.01
N ASP A 90 13.98 -12.45 5.12
CA ASP A 90 13.86 -13.18 6.38
C ASP A 90 12.62 -14.11 6.40
N ILE A 91 11.59 -13.84 5.59
CA ILE A 91 10.41 -14.72 5.49
C ILE A 91 10.77 -16.03 4.79
N GLN A 92 10.35 -17.14 5.38
CA GLN A 92 10.45 -18.48 4.80
C GLN A 92 9.16 -19.27 5.03
N LEU A 93 8.99 -20.33 4.23
CA LEU A 93 7.90 -21.28 4.42
C LEU A 93 8.24 -22.25 5.55
N ASN A 94 7.25 -22.59 6.37
CA ASN A 94 7.40 -23.65 7.35
C ASN A 94 7.54 -25.01 6.62
N SER A 95 8.73 -25.60 6.70
CA SER A 95 8.98 -26.92 6.10
C SER A 95 8.48 -28.02 7.01
N SER A 96 7.68 -28.95 6.47
CA SER A 96 7.30 -30.20 7.14
C SER A 96 8.13 -31.35 6.58
N ALA A 97 8.55 -32.28 7.43
CA ALA A 97 9.29 -33.48 7.03
C ALA A 97 8.42 -34.50 6.28
N ASP A 98 7.09 -34.39 6.39
CA ASP A 98 6.12 -35.31 5.81
C ASP A 98 5.70 -34.92 4.38
N LEU A 99 5.74 -35.87 3.44
CA LEU A 99 5.41 -35.64 2.04
C LEU A 99 3.93 -35.29 1.84
N SER A 100 3.01 -35.94 2.57
CA SER A 100 1.58 -35.70 2.46
C SER A 100 1.24 -34.29 2.95
N GLN A 101 1.89 -33.83 4.01
CA GLN A 101 1.77 -32.46 4.52
C GLN A 101 2.30 -31.44 3.50
N ARG A 102 3.44 -31.70 2.84
CA ARG A 102 3.96 -30.84 1.75
C ARG A 102 3.00 -30.73 0.56
N ILE A 103 2.37 -31.85 0.17
CA ILE A 103 1.37 -31.87 -0.92
C ILE A 103 0.13 -31.07 -0.51
N ASN A 104 -0.33 -31.20 0.73
CA ASN A 104 -1.48 -30.46 1.23
C ASN A 104 -1.21 -28.95 1.30
N THR A 105 -0.05 -28.55 1.81
CA THR A 105 0.39 -27.14 1.81
C THR A 105 0.47 -26.58 0.40
N ALA A 106 1.05 -27.31 -0.56
CA ALA A 106 1.11 -26.87 -1.96
C ALA A 106 -0.29 -26.66 -2.57
N ARG A 107 -1.25 -27.56 -2.29
CA ARG A 107 -2.64 -27.40 -2.74
C ARG A 107 -3.32 -26.20 -2.08
N LEU A 108 -3.07 -25.97 -0.79
CA LEU A 108 -3.63 -24.81 -0.08
C LEU A 108 -3.07 -23.49 -0.61
N LEU A 109 -1.76 -23.44 -0.91
CA LEU A 109 -1.11 -22.27 -1.51
C LEU A 109 -1.55 -22.02 -2.96
N SER A 110 -1.95 -23.04 -3.71
CA SER A 110 -2.43 -22.90 -5.10
C SER A 110 -3.96 -22.84 -5.22
N GLY A 111 -4.69 -23.01 -4.11
CA GLY A 111 -6.14 -23.06 -4.09
C GLY A 111 -6.81 -21.71 -4.36
N ASN A 112 -8.13 -21.73 -4.55
CA ASN A 112 -8.93 -20.53 -4.84
C ASN A 112 -8.86 -19.44 -3.75
N HIS A 113 -8.55 -19.83 -2.50
CA HIS A 113 -8.28 -18.95 -1.36
C HIS A 113 -6.78 -18.97 -0.97
N SER A 114 -5.89 -18.95 -1.97
CA SER A 114 -4.44 -18.94 -1.79
C SER A 114 -3.96 -17.86 -0.80
N PRO A 115 -3.36 -18.25 0.34
CA PRO A 115 -2.71 -17.33 1.27
C PRO A 115 -1.52 -16.62 0.63
N LEU A 116 -0.84 -17.27 -0.32
CA LEU A 116 0.28 -16.68 -1.05
C LEU A 116 -0.18 -15.53 -1.94
N ARG A 117 -1.29 -15.70 -2.65
CA ARG A 117 -1.91 -14.62 -3.42
C ARG A 117 -2.31 -13.46 -2.52
N GLN A 118 -2.94 -13.74 -1.36
CA GLN A 118 -3.32 -12.70 -0.41
C GLN A 118 -2.09 -11.94 0.12
N LEU A 119 -1.00 -12.64 0.44
CA LEU A 119 0.25 -12.04 0.87
C LEU A 119 0.81 -11.11 -0.20
N VAL A 120 0.89 -11.54 -1.46
CA VAL A 120 1.41 -10.72 -2.57
C VAL A 120 0.54 -9.48 -2.80
N VAL A 121 -0.79 -9.62 -2.75
CA VAL A 121 -1.73 -8.49 -2.91
C VAL A 121 -1.65 -7.50 -1.74
N ASN A 122 -1.46 -7.98 -0.51
CA ASN A 122 -1.26 -7.08 0.63
C ASN A 122 0.11 -6.40 0.57
N LEU A 123 1.13 -7.13 0.17
CA LEU A 123 2.49 -6.61 0.05
C LEU A 123 2.59 -5.54 -1.05
N SER A 124 1.88 -5.69 -2.18
CA SER A 124 1.89 -4.68 -3.25
C SER A 124 1.33 -3.34 -2.78
N LYS A 125 0.29 -3.35 -1.93
CA LYS A 125 -0.28 -2.14 -1.30
C LYS A 125 0.71 -1.45 -0.38
N LEU A 126 1.54 -2.22 0.33
CA LEU A 126 2.54 -1.68 1.25
C LEU A 126 3.77 -1.18 0.51
N LEU A 127 4.26 -1.89 -0.50
CA LEU A 127 5.44 -1.48 -1.26
C LEU A 127 5.18 -0.27 -2.17
N THR A 128 3.91 0.02 -2.47
CA THR A 128 3.55 1.13 -3.33
C THR A 128 3.39 2.41 -2.50
N LEU A 129 4.40 3.27 -2.55
CA LEU A 129 4.37 4.63 -1.98
C LEU A 129 3.61 5.64 -2.86
N ASN A 130 2.76 5.15 -3.76
CA ASN A 130 1.93 6.03 -4.57
C ASN A 130 0.72 6.46 -3.73
N ARG A 131 0.63 7.75 -3.43
CA ARG A 131 -0.68 8.34 -3.18
C ARG A 131 -1.43 8.12 -4.50
N ALA A 132 -2.43 7.25 -4.55
CA ALA A 132 -3.53 7.57 -5.43
C ALA A 132 -3.92 8.96 -4.97
N GLN A 133 -3.52 10.01 -5.70
CA GLN A 133 -4.10 11.32 -5.48
C GLN A 133 -5.59 11.05 -5.35
N PRO A 134 -6.29 11.50 -4.28
CA PRO A 134 -7.73 11.43 -4.31
C PRO A 134 -8.08 12.13 -5.61
N ASP A 135 -8.56 11.35 -6.58
CA ASP A 135 -8.92 11.88 -7.88
C ASP A 135 -9.85 13.03 -7.54
N GLU A 136 -9.49 14.26 -7.87
CA GLU A 136 -10.43 15.37 -7.76
C GLU A 136 -11.64 15.13 -8.69
N GLN A 137 -11.57 14.10 -9.55
CA GLN A 137 -12.70 13.48 -10.25
C GLN A 137 -13.68 12.69 -9.37
N SER A 138 -13.28 12.22 -8.17
CA SER A 138 -14.20 11.57 -7.23
C SER A 138 -15.05 12.58 -6.44
N ALA A 139 -14.62 13.84 -6.35
CA ALA A 139 -15.43 14.93 -5.77
C ALA A 139 -16.54 15.44 -6.72
N GLN A 140 -16.57 14.94 -7.97
CA GLN A 140 -17.66 15.15 -8.93
C GLN A 140 -18.49 13.89 -9.20
N ALA A 141 -18.33 12.83 -8.40
CA ALA A 141 -19.28 11.74 -8.38
C ALA A 141 -20.59 12.22 -7.75
N GLN A 142 -21.41 12.90 -8.56
CA GLN A 142 -22.83 13.07 -8.31
C GLN A 142 -23.44 11.73 -7.87
N PRO A 143 -24.36 11.72 -6.89
CA PRO A 143 -25.00 10.49 -6.46
C PRO A 143 -25.59 9.83 -7.69
N ALA A 144 -25.22 8.57 -7.91
CA ALA A 144 -25.68 7.77 -9.04
C ALA A 144 -27.21 7.79 -9.07
N ALA A 145 -27.78 8.70 -9.87
CA ALA A 145 -29.16 8.66 -10.28
C ALA A 145 -29.33 7.32 -10.99
N GLY A 146 -30.08 6.42 -10.34
CA GLY A 146 -30.12 5.01 -10.68
C GLY A 146 -30.23 4.74 -12.19
N ASN A 147 -29.44 3.75 -12.61
CA ASN A 147 -29.82 2.78 -13.62
C ASN A 147 -30.25 3.35 -14.98
N SER A 148 -29.43 4.22 -15.58
CA SER A 148 -29.59 4.63 -16.98
C SER A 148 -29.58 3.44 -17.95
N ALA A 149 -28.85 2.37 -17.62
CA ALA A 149 -28.86 1.13 -18.40
C ALA A 149 -30.20 0.38 -18.32
N THR A 150 -30.90 0.43 -17.19
CA THR A 150 -32.23 -0.17 -17.05
C THR A 150 -33.28 0.70 -17.73
N ARG A 151 -33.11 2.03 -17.71
CA ARG A 151 -34.03 2.99 -18.34
C ARG A 151 -33.97 2.95 -19.87
N THR A 152 -32.79 2.72 -20.45
CA THR A 152 -32.64 2.52 -21.90
C THR A 152 -33.22 1.18 -22.35
N LEU A 153 -33.03 0.11 -21.57
CA LEU A 153 -33.64 -1.18 -21.87
C LEU A 153 -35.17 -1.10 -21.81
N GLU A 154 -35.75 -0.47 -20.78
CA GLU A 154 -37.20 -0.29 -20.65
C GLU A 154 -37.81 0.52 -21.82
N ALA A 155 -37.11 1.54 -22.31
CA ALA A 155 -37.54 2.36 -23.45
C ALA A 155 -37.53 1.58 -24.78
N LEU A 156 -36.60 0.64 -24.95
CA LEU A 156 -36.50 -0.20 -26.15
C LEU A 156 -37.54 -1.33 -26.15
N PHE A 157 -37.89 -1.88 -24.97
CA PHE A 157 -38.92 -2.92 -24.87
C PHE A 157 -40.36 -2.37 -24.90
N SER A 158 -40.58 -1.14 -24.40
CA SER A 158 -41.90 -0.49 -24.47
C SER A 158 -42.26 0.00 -25.88
N SER A 159 -41.27 0.43 -26.67
CA SER A 159 -41.48 0.86 -28.06
C SER A 159 -41.79 -0.30 -29.01
N SER A 160 -41.30 -1.51 -28.73
CA SER A 160 -41.67 -2.71 -29.50
C SER A 160 -43.12 -3.17 -29.24
N LYS A 161 -43.64 -2.97 -28.03
CA LYS A 161 -45.03 -3.33 -27.70
C LYS A 161 -46.06 -2.42 -28.37
N ALA A 162 -45.70 -1.18 -28.71
CA ALA A 162 -46.58 -0.24 -29.41
C ALA A 162 -46.75 -0.54 -30.92
N SER A 163 -45.85 -1.35 -31.52
CA SER A 163 -45.88 -1.66 -32.97
C SER A 163 -46.63 -2.96 -33.32
N ALA A 164 -47.26 -3.62 -32.34
CA ALA A 164 -48.02 -4.85 -32.55
C ALA A 164 -49.47 -4.70 -32.06
N ALA A 165 -50.26 -3.89 -32.77
CA ALA A 165 -51.72 -3.95 -32.72
C ALA A 165 -52.26 -3.68 -34.14
N PRO A 166 -52.81 -4.69 -34.84
CA PRO A 166 -53.43 -4.50 -36.14
C PRO A 166 -54.88 -4.03 -35.95
N GLY A 167 -55.29 -3.02 -36.71
CA GLY A 167 -56.66 -2.69 -37.03
C GLY A 167 -56.81 -2.63 -38.53
#